data_AF-A0A660QE40-F1
#
_entry.id   AF-A0A660QE40-F1
#
_cell.length_a   1.000
_cell.length_b   1.000
_cell.length_c   1.000
_cell.angle_alpha   90.00
_cell.angle_beta   90.00
_cell.angle_gamma   90.00
#
_symmetry.space_group_name_H-M   'P 1'
#
loop_
_entity.id
_entity.type
_entity.pdbx_description
1 polymer ?
#
loop_
_entity_poly.entity_id
_entity_poly.type
_entity_poly.pdbx_seq_one_letter_code
_entity_poly.pdbx_strand_id
1 'polypeptide(L)'
;MKFLPALLLLIFSLYTVTRRRPLIAALSKAIVSVSAASFYVLAAAPDVALAEALLGAMLSTFVYLIVLKSSGKLRIGVVLVSGLFERHGKRYVGLEYDLLLSFVRNRLTDLEIIEYESTEEMIEDLKEGYIEAACGALLKPENKVLANFQILETRLAEVKGISVDLLKARELVLKGEVDSSDVVITDNRNFYVISALKDSEFVEQFSNYMKDMLKSGTFDSLIRKYIGDMS
;
A
#
# COMPACT_ATOMS: atom_id res chain seq x y z
N MET A 1 7.53 34.13 -27.78
CA MET A 1 6.70 33.90 -26.56
C MET A 1 5.89 32.59 -26.55
N LYS A 2 5.55 31.97 -27.69
CA LYS A 2 4.74 30.72 -27.73
C LYS A 2 5.47 29.45 -27.25
N PHE A 3 6.80 29.43 -27.29
CA PHE A 3 7.62 28.26 -26.95
C PHE A 3 7.62 27.91 -25.45
N LEU A 4 7.48 28.91 -24.58
CA LEU A 4 7.49 28.71 -23.14
C LEU A 4 6.30 27.84 -22.64
N PRO A 5 5.04 28.15 -22.97
CA PRO A 5 3.91 27.30 -22.58
C PRO A 5 3.93 25.93 -23.26
N ALA A 6 4.42 25.83 -24.48
CA ALA A 6 4.60 24.54 -25.16
C ALA A 6 5.62 23.64 -24.43
N LEU A 7 6.71 24.21 -23.93
CA LEU A 7 7.72 23.48 -23.15
C LEU A 7 7.16 23.05 -21.78
N LEU A 8 6.41 23.92 -21.10
CA LEU A 8 5.74 23.59 -19.84
C LEU A 8 4.74 22.45 -20.02
N LEU A 9 3.96 22.46 -21.11
CA LEU A 9 3.03 21.37 -21.44
C LEU A 9 3.74 20.03 -21.55
N LEU A 10 4.87 19.98 -22.25
CA LEU A 10 5.63 18.73 -22.44
C LEU A 10 6.17 18.21 -21.10
N ILE A 11 6.78 19.08 -20.30
CA ILE A 11 7.35 18.73 -18.99
C ILE A 11 6.24 18.21 -18.05
N PHE A 12 5.12 18.94 -17.93
CA PHE A 12 4.04 18.54 -17.04
C PHE A 12 3.28 17.32 -17.55
N SER A 13 3.17 17.12 -18.86
CA SER A 13 2.58 15.91 -19.43
C SER A 13 3.42 14.68 -19.08
N LEU A 14 4.74 14.75 -19.27
CA LEU A 14 5.65 13.67 -18.89
C LEU A 14 5.60 13.41 -17.39
N TYR A 15 5.64 14.48 -16.58
CA TYR A 15 5.48 14.41 -15.14
C TYR A 15 4.20 13.68 -14.74
N THR A 16 3.05 14.08 -15.32
CA THR A 16 1.73 13.49 -15.04
C THR A 16 1.72 11.98 -15.30
N VAL A 17 2.25 11.54 -16.45
CA VAL A 17 2.25 10.12 -16.84
C VAL A 17 3.19 9.27 -15.97
N THR A 18 4.25 9.88 -15.44
CA THR A 18 5.20 9.18 -14.54
C THR A 18 4.74 9.11 -13.08
N ARG A 19 3.64 9.77 -12.69
CA ARG A 19 3.18 9.76 -11.29
C ARG A 19 2.39 8.49 -10.97
N ARG A 20 2.89 7.73 -9.99
CA ARG A 20 2.19 6.60 -9.39
C ARG A 20 1.03 7.05 -8.51
N ARG A 21 1.23 8.11 -7.69
CA ARG A 21 0.18 8.75 -6.90
C ARG A 21 -0.97 9.22 -7.79
N PRO A 22 -2.14 8.55 -7.75
CA PRO A 22 -3.21 8.89 -8.68
C PRO A 22 -3.70 10.34 -8.46
N LEU A 23 -3.82 10.77 -7.19
CA LEU A 23 -4.20 12.15 -6.83
C LEU A 23 -3.22 13.19 -7.41
N ILE A 24 -1.91 12.91 -7.37
CA ILE A 24 -0.90 13.83 -7.93
C ILE A 24 -0.96 13.82 -9.45
N ALA A 25 -1.20 12.67 -10.09
CA ALA A 25 -1.42 12.60 -11.53
C ALA A 25 -2.62 13.47 -11.95
N ALA A 26 -3.73 13.43 -11.20
CA ALA A 26 -4.88 14.29 -11.49
C ALA A 26 -4.62 15.78 -11.26
N LEU A 27 -3.93 16.14 -10.17
CA LEU A 27 -3.55 17.54 -9.92
C LEU A 27 -2.58 18.06 -10.99
N SER A 28 -1.61 17.25 -11.40
CA SER A 28 -0.67 17.62 -12.48
C SER A 28 -1.35 17.72 -13.84
N LYS A 29 -2.37 16.90 -14.12
CA LYS A 29 -3.23 17.08 -15.29
C LYS A 29 -3.93 18.44 -15.31
N ALA A 30 -4.40 18.94 -14.16
CA ALA A 30 -4.99 20.28 -14.10
C ALA A 30 -3.98 21.37 -14.51
N ILE A 31 -2.71 21.22 -14.12
CA ILE A 31 -1.61 22.12 -14.52
C ILE A 31 -1.34 22.05 -16.02
N VAL A 32 -1.37 20.84 -16.61
CA VAL A 32 -1.28 20.66 -18.07
C VAL A 32 -2.41 21.43 -18.77
N SER A 33 -3.64 21.31 -18.28
CA SER A 33 -4.79 21.99 -18.90
C SER A 33 -4.70 23.53 -18.81
N VAL A 34 -4.28 24.09 -17.67
CA VAL A 34 -4.06 25.54 -17.52
C VAL A 34 -2.94 26.04 -18.46
N SER A 35 -1.89 25.23 -18.64
CA SER A 35 -0.80 25.52 -19.57
C SER A 35 -1.30 25.49 -21.03
N ALA A 36 -2.21 24.57 -21.35
CA ALA A 36 -2.85 24.46 -22.67
C ALA A 36 -3.76 25.66 -22.95
N ALA A 37 -4.60 26.04 -22.01
CA ALA A 37 -5.44 27.24 -22.12
C ALA A 37 -4.60 28.50 -22.36
N SER A 38 -3.49 28.65 -21.64
CA SER A 38 -2.54 29.75 -21.85
C SER A 38 -1.92 29.75 -23.24
N PHE A 39 -1.58 28.56 -23.77
CA PHE A 39 -1.10 28.42 -25.14
C PHE A 39 -2.16 28.83 -26.17
N TYR A 40 -3.43 28.44 -25.98
CA TYR A 40 -4.53 28.81 -26.86
C TYR A 40 -4.83 30.31 -26.88
N VAL A 41 -4.73 31.00 -25.73
CA VAL A 41 -4.82 32.47 -25.68
C VAL A 41 -3.72 33.11 -26.55
N LEU A 42 -2.47 32.65 -26.42
CA LEU A 42 -1.35 33.15 -27.23
C LEU A 42 -1.46 32.76 -28.71
N ALA A 43 -2.19 31.70 -29.02
CA ALA A 43 -2.51 31.28 -30.39
C ALA A 43 -3.70 32.04 -31.00
N ALA A 44 -4.25 33.04 -30.30
CA ALA A 44 -5.44 33.78 -30.71
C ALA A 44 -6.70 32.90 -30.88
N ALA A 45 -6.80 31.85 -30.06
CA ALA A 45 -7.97 30.96 -29.99
C ALA A 45 -8.65 31.06 -28.60
N PRO A 46 -9.28 32.21 -28.28
CA PRO A 46 -9.83 32.46 -26.95
C PRO A 46 -10.99 31.54 -26.56
N ASP A 47 -11.85 31.16 -27.52
CA ASP A 47 -12.99 30.27 -27.24
C ASP A 47 -12.52 28.86 -26.87
N VAL A 48 -11.47 28.37 -27.53
CA VAL A 48 -10.82 27.10 -27.21
C VAL A 48 -10.11 27.17 -25.86
N ALA A 49 -9.46 28.29 -25.56
CA ALA A 49 -8.82 28.51 -24.26
C ALA A 49 -9.83 28.47 -23.11
N LEU A 50 -11.00 29.10 -23.27
CA LEU A 50 -12.06 29.11 -22.28
C LEU A 50 -12.64 27.70 -22.07
N ALA A 51 -12.88 26.97 -23.15
CA ALA A 51 -13.35 25.58 -23.08
C ALA A 51 -12.33 24.66 -22.39
N GLU A 52 -11.04 24.79 -22.73
CA GLU A 52 -9.96 24.00 -22.13
C GLU A 52 -9.83 24.28 -20.62
N ALA A 53 -9.87 25.55 -20.20
CA ALA A 53 -9.81 25.90 -18.79
C ALA A 53 -11.00 25.32 -17.99
N LEU A 54 -12.20 25.32 -18.55
CA LEU A 54 -13.41 24.81 -17.90
C LEU A 54 -13.46 23.27 -17.88
N LEU A 55 -13.22 22.61 -19.02
CA LEU A 55 -13.35 21.16 -19.13
C LEU A 55 -12.07 20.42 -18.71
N GLY A 56 -10.92 20.92 -19.10
CA GLY A 56 -9.64 20.25 -18.88
C GLY A 56 -9.18 20.33 -17.43
N ALA A 57 -9.26 21.51 -16.79
CA ALA A 57 -8.81 21.65 -15.41
C ALA A 57 -9.88 21.24 -14.39
N MET A 58 -11.13 21.70 -14.56
CA MET A 58 -12.18 21.52 -13.56
C MET A 58 -12.89 20.16 -13.70
N LEU A 59 -13.55 19.89 -14.84
CA LEU A 59 -14.33 18.66 -15.02
C LEU A 59 -13.47 17.41 -14.85
N SER A 60 -12.27 17.42 -15.41
CA SER A 60 -11.41 16.24 -15.36
C SER A 60 -10.90 15.92 -13.95
N THR A 61 -10.60 16.94 -13.15
CA THR A 61 -10.24 16.79 -11.73
C THR A 61 -11.44 16.34 -10.90
N PHE A 62 -12.64 16.87 -11.16
CA PHE A 62 -13.84 16.45 -10.45
C PHE A 62 -14.24 15.01 -10.73
N VAL A 63 -14.29 14.59 -12.00
CA VAL A 63 -14.56 13.20 -12.37
C VAL A 63 -13.55 12.28 -11.70
N TYR A 64 -12.29 12.68 -11.71
CA TYR A 64 -11.23 11.92 -11.07
C TYR A 64 -11.42 11.78 -9.56
N LEU A 65 -11.70 12.88 -8.85
CA LEU A 65 -11.94 12.85 -7.40
C LEU A 65 -13.18 12.01 -7.06
N ILE A 66 -14.22 12.07 -7.88
CA ILE A 66 -15.42 11.25 -7.72
C ILE A 66 -15.06 9.77 -7.87
N VAL A 67 -14.35 9.37 -8.94
CA VAL A 67 -13.94 7.99 -9.17
C VAL A 67 -13.06 7.45 -8.05
N LEU A 68 -12.12 8.27 -7.55
CA LEU A 68 -11.22 7.86 -6.48
C LEU A 68 -11.97 7.69 -5.15
N LYS A 69 -12.82 8.65 -4.80
CA LYS A 69 -13.64 8.61 -3.58
C LYS A 69 -14.74 7.55 -3.64
N SER A 70 -15.24 7.22 -4.82
CA SER A 70 -16.30 6.22 -5.02
C SER A 70 -15.79 4.79 -5.10
N SER A 71 -14.47 4.57 -5.10
CA SER A 71 -13.93 3.22 -5.30
C SER A 71 -14.33 2.25 -4.19
N GLY A 72 -14.68 2.74 -2.99
CA GLY A 72 -15.27 1.92 -1.91
C GLY A 72 -14.40 0.72 -1.53
N LYS A 73 -13.12 0.74 -1.91
CA LYS A 73 -12.20 -0.37 -1.78
C LYS A 73 -11.01 0.09 -0.97
N LEU A 74 -10.64 -0.73 0.00
CA LEU A 74 -9.41 -0.62 0.75
C LEU A 74 -8.36 -1.50 0.07
N ARG A 75 -7.42 -0.87 -0.62
CA ARG A 75 -6.29 -1.49 -1.29
C ARG A 75 -5.21 -1.84 -0.29
N ILE A 76 -4.99 -3.14 -0.16
CA ILE A 76 -3.96 -3.69 0.71
C ILE A 76 -2.87 -4.29 -0.19
N GLY A 77 -1.66 -3.77 -0.07
CA GLY A 77 -0.49 -4.40 -0.64
C GLY A 77 -0.03 -5.56 0.23
N VAL A 78 0.28 -6.69 -0.38
CA VAL A 78 0.74 -7.88 0.33
C VAL A 78 1.92 -8.54 -0.36
N VAL A 79 2.93 -8.91 0.43
CA VAL A 79 3.91 -9.93 0.04
C VAL A 79 3.55 -11.22 0.76
N LEU A 80 3.19 -12.27 0.01
CA LEU A 80 2.64 -13.50 0.58
C LEU A 80 3.66 -14.20 1.49
N VAL A 81 3.20 -14.60 2.69
CA VAL A 81 3.98 -15.36 3.68
C VAL A 81 3.08 -16.35 4.41
N SER A 82 3.60 -17.56 4.61
CA SER A 82 2.87 -18.63 5.27
C SER A 82 2.42 -18.25 6.69
N GLY A 83 1.16 -18.51 7.05
CA GLY A 83 0.53 -18.21 8.33
C GLY A 83 0.01 -16.78 8.48
N LEU A 84 0.61 -15.80 7.81
CA LEU A 84 0.20 -14.40 7.88
C LEU A 84 -0.77 -14.02 6.75
N PHE A 85 -0.38 -14.34 5.52
CA PHE A 85 -1.16 -13.99 4.33
C PHE A 85 -0.76 -14.92 3.18
N GLU A 86 -1.61 -15.90 2.88
CA GLU A 86 -1.41 -16.92 1.86
C GLU A 86 -2.55 -16.92 0.85
N ARG A 87 -2.26 -17.45 -0.34
CA ARG A 87 -3.25 -17.68 -1.39
C ARG A 87 -3.55 -19.17 -1.54
N HIS A 88 -4.78 -19.56 -1.25
CA HIS A 88 -5.28 -20.92 -1.47
C HIS A 88 -6.25 -20.90 -2.66
N GLY A 89 -5.69 -21.10 -3.86
CA GLY A 89 -6.43 -21.01 -5.12
C GLY A 89 -6.97 -19.59 -5.38
N LYS A 90 -8.29 -19.42 -5.25
CA LYS A 90 -8.97 -18.12 -5.47
C LYS A 90 -9.26 -17.34 -4.18
N ARG A 91 -8.88 -17.88 -3.02
CA ARG A 91 -9.14 -17.24 -1.71
C ARG A 91 -7.82 -16.93 -1.03
N TYR A 92 -7.86 -15.89 -0.19
CA TYR A 92 -6.78 -15.61 0.74
C TYR A 92 -7.12 -16.17 2.12
N VAL A 93 -6.09 -16.54 2.86
CA VAL A 93 -6.18 -17.02 4.24
C VAL A 93 -4.95 -16.56 5.00
N GLY A 94 -5.08 -16.33 6.30
CA GLY A 94 -3.95 -15.98 7.16
C GLY A 94 -4.34 -15.02 8.27
N LEU A 95 -3.47 -14.87 9.26
CA LEU A 95 -3.69 -13.99 10.41
C LEU A 95 -4.01 -12.55 9.99
N GLU A 96 -3.20 -11.97 9.12
CA GLU A 96 -3.34 -10.58 8.69
C GLU A 96 -4.52 -10.41 7.72
N TYR A 97 -4.78 -11.40 6.87
CA TYR A 97 -5.95 -11.40 6.00
C TYR A 97 -7.24 -11.40 6.80
N ASP A 98 -7.40 -12.34 7.75
CA ASP A 98 -8.61 -12.41 8.57
C ASP A 98 -8.78 -11.16 9.46
N LEU A 99 -7.67 -10.59 9.94
CA LEU A 99 -7.66 -9.33 10.69
C LEU A 99 -8.18 -8.16 9.86
N LEU A 100 -7.69 -8.01 8.63
CA LEU A 100 -8.14 -6.96 7.72
C LEU A 100 -9.57 -7.21 7.22
N LEU A 101 -9.95 -8.47 6.98
CA LEU A 101 -11.29 -8.84 6.58
C LEU A 101 -12.31 -8.51 7.67
N SER A 102 -11.96 -8.80 8.93
CA SER A 102 -12.81 -8.44 10.07
C SER A 102 -12.86 -6.92 10.32
N PHE A 103 -11.79 -6.18 10.01
CA PHE A 103 -11.78 -4.72 10.04
C PHE A 103 -12.77 -4.08 9.05
N VAL A 104 -12.91 -4.65 7.86
CA VAL A 104 -13.81 -4.12 6.81
C VAL A 104 -15.23 -4.68 6.86
N ARG A 105 -15.47 -5.82 7.51
CA ARG A 105 -16.76 -6.57 7.44
C ARG A 105 -18.00 -5.75 7.82
N ASN A 106 -17.84 -4.77 8.70
CA ASN A 106 -18.94 -3.90 9.16
C ASN A 106 -18.90 -2.50 8.52
N ARG A 107 -18.09 -2.31 7.47
CA ARG A 107 -17.93 -1.05 6.73
C ARG A 107 -18.52 -1.21 5.33
N LEU A 108 -18.87 -0.09 4.69
CA LEU A 108 -19.27 -0.05 3.28
C LEU A 108 -18.06 -0.17 2.34
N THR A 109 -17.02 -0.90 2.76
CA THR A 109 -15.71 -0.93 2.12
C THR A 109 -15.29 -2.37 1.86
N ASP A 110 -14.96 -2.70 0.61
CA ASP A 110 -14.43 -4.01 0.22
C ASP A 110 -12.90 -4.02 0.29
N LEU A 111 -12.30 -5.21 0.50
CA LEU A 111 -10.84 -5.36 0.37
C LEU A 111 -10.44 -5.60 -1.08
N GLU A 112 -9.48 -4.82 -1.56
CA GLU A 112 -8.76 -5.05 -2.81
C GLU A 112 -7.33 -5.46 -2.50
N ILE A 113 -6.98 -6.71 -2.75
CA ILE A 113 -5.65 -7.24 -2.46
C ILE A 113 -4.77 -7.10 -3.69
N ILE A 114 -3.59 -6.48 -3.52
CA ILE A 114 -2.58 -6.30 -4.55
C ILE A 114 -1.33 -7.08 -4.10
N GLU A 115 -1.01 -8.15 -4.83
CA GLU A 115 0.15 -9.00 -4.56
C GLU A 115 1.42 -8.34 -5.10
N TYR A 116 2.48 -8.32 -4.30
CA TYR A 116 3.81 -7.82 -4.64
C TYR A 116 4.86 -8.92 -4.47
N GLU A 117 5.89 -8.89 -5.31
CA GLU A 117 7.05 -9.78 -5.18
C GLU A 117 8.09 -9.25 -4.19
N SER A 118 8.13 -7.93 -3.98
CA SER A 118 9.13 -7.23 -3.17
C SER A 118 8.48 -6.31 -2.15
N THR A 119 9.00 -6.32 -0.92
CA THR A 119 8.61 -5.37 0.14
C THR A 119 8.97 -3.94 -0.21
N GLU A 120 10.02 -3.73 -0.98
CA GLU A 120 10.49 -2.40 -1.40
C GLU A 120 9.49 -1.74 -2.36
N GLU A 121 9.03 -2.49 -3.37
CA GLU A 121 8.02 -2.01 -4.32
C GLU A 121 6.69 -1.69 -3.61
N MET A 122 6.24 -2.60 -2.72
CA MET A 122 5.04 -2.40 -1.92
C MET A 122 5.15 -1.14 -1.02
N ILE A 123 6.30 -0.90 -0.39
CA ILE A 123 6.52 0.29 0.44
C ILE A 123 6.54 1.56 -0.42
N GLU A 124 7.10 1.50 -1.63
CA GLU A 124 7.06 2.63 -2.57
C GLU A 124 5.62 2.97 -2.95
N ASP A 125 4.80 1.98 -3.29
CA ASP A 125 3.40 2.17 -3.64
C ASP A 125 2.54 2.62 -2.44
N LEU A 126 2.86 2.18 -1.23
CA LEU A 126 2.28 2.70 0.01
C LEU A 126 2.62 4.18 0.20
N LYS A 127 3.89 4.54 0.03
CA LYS A 127 4.31 5.94 0.07
C LYS A 127 3.62 6.73 -1.03
N GLU A 128 3.42 6.16 -2.20
CA GLU A 128 2.73 6.79 -3.32
C GLU A 128 1.19 6.79 -3.16
N GLY A 129 0.65 6.26 -2.06
CA GLY A 129 -0.80 6.23 -1.81
C GLY A 129 -1.56 5.47 -2.90
N TYR A 130 -0.91 4.50 -3.55
CA TYR A 130 -1.56 3.56 -4.45
C TYR A 130 -2.29 2.45 -3.67
N ILE A 131 -1.76 2.13 -2.49
CA ILE A 131 -2.35 1.26 -1.46
C ILE A 131 -2.49 2.03 -0.15
N GLU A 132 -3.46 1.67 0.69
CA GLU A 132 -3.69 2.32 1.98
C GLU A 132 -2.90 1.66 3.12
N ALA A 133 -2.63 0.36 3.02
CA ALA A 133 -1.80 -0.37 3.97
C ALA A 133 -0.99 -1.48 3.28
N ALA A 134 0.12 -1.86 3.91
CA ALA A 134 1.03 -2.89 3.47
C ALA A 134 1.20 -3.96 4.57
N CYS A 135 1.19 -5.24 4.20
CA CYS A 135 1.32 -6.36 5.14
C CYS A 135 1.98 -7.60 4.50
N GLY A 136 2.08 -8.69 5.26
CA GLY A 136 2.63 -9.98 4.85
C GLY A 136 4.07 -10.15 5.34
N ALA A 137 5.01 -10.36 4.42
CA ALA A 137 6.45 -10.47 4.71
C ALA A 137 7.12 -9.19 5.25
N LEU A 138 6.33 -8.21 5.74
CA LEU A 138 6.81 -6.91 6.15
C LEU A 138 7.23 -6.93 7.63
N LEU A 139 8.54 -6.86 7.85
CA LEU A 139 9.11 -6.62 9.17
C LEU A 139 9.10 -5.12 9.48
N LYS A 140 8.99 -4.77 10.77
CA LYS A 140 8.97 -3.37 11.23
C LYS A 140 10.10 -2.56 10.59
N PRO A 141 9.79 -1.65 9.64
CA PRO A 141 10.80 -0.85 9.00
C PRO A 141 11.22 0.30 9.92
N GLU A 142 12.51 0.68 9.88
CA GLU A 142 12.99 1.91 10.50
C GLU A 142 12.58 3.14 9.67
N ASN A 143 11.29 3.45 9.63
CA ASN A 143 10.74 4.56 8.86
C ASN A 143 9.79 5.42 9.71
N LYS A 144 10.16 6.70 9.90
CA LYS A 144 9.40 7.66 10.71
C LYS A 144 8.07 8.10 10.08
N VAL A 145 7.90 7.91 8.77
CA VAL A 145 6.71 8.33 8.01
C VAL A 145 5.58 7.28 8.10
N LEU A 146 5.93 6.04 8.44
CA LEU A 146 4.98 4.94 8.53
C LEU A 146 4.54 4.72 9.99
N ALA A 147 3.24 4.51 10.19
CA ALA A 147 2.73 3.87 11.39
C ALA A 147 2.80 2.37 11.19
N ASN A 148 3.31 1.65 12.19
CA ASN A 148 3.49 0.20 12.15
C ASN A 148 2.69 -0.44 13.28
N PHE A 149 1.69 -1.25 12.92
CA PHE A 149 0.91 -2.04 13.86
C PHE A 149 1.59 -3.39 14.03
N GLN A 150 2.16 -3.66 15.22
CA GLN A 150 2.84 -4.91 15.51
C GLN A 150 1.81 -6.04 15.66
N ILE A 151 1.88 -7.03 14.75
CA ILE A 151 0.91 -8.13 14.70
C ILE A 151 1.50 -9.39 15.35
N LEU A 152 2.71 -9.77 14.93
CA LEU A 152 3.32 -11.02 15.38
C LEU A 152 4.81 -10.81 15.63
N GLU A 153 5.28 -11.18 16.82
CA GLU A 153 6.71 -11.22 17.13
C GLU A 153 7.38 -12.39 16.40
N THR A 154 8.57 -12.16 15.85
CA THR A 154 9.38 -13.18 15.20
C THR A 154 10.83 -13.08 15.63
N ARG A 155 11.52 -14.21 15.72
CA ARG A 155 12.98 -14.22 15.79
C ARG A 155 13.56 -14.11 14.38
N LEU A 156 14.81 -13.67 14.31
CA LEU A 156 15.59 -13.71 13.08
C LEU A 156 16.44 -14.98 13.06
N ALA A 157 16.61 -15.55 11.88
CA ALA A 157 17.50 -16.66 11.62
C ALA A 157 18.53 -16.25 10.57
N GLU A 158 19.72 -16.82 10.66
CA GLU A 158 20.76 -16.68 9.66
C GLU A 158 20.76 -17.92 8.77
N VAL A 159 20.64 -17.70 7.47
CA VAL A 159 20.63 -18.74 6.44
C VAL A 159 21.74 -18.42 5.46
N LYS A 160 22.78 -19.26 5.41
CA LYS A 160 23.95 -19.07 4.53
C LYS A 160 24.58 -17.67 4.63
N GLY A 161 24.62 -17.08 5.83
CA GLY A 161 25.17 -15.74 6.07
C GLY A 161 24.20 -14.58 5.86
N ILE A 162 22.93 -14.86 5.57
CA ILE A 162 21.89 -13.85 5.34
C ILE A 162 20.86 -13.91 6.46
N SER A 163 20.57 -12.77 7.09
CA SER A 163 19.52 -12.66 8.10
C SER A 163 18.14 -12.65 7.44
N VAL A 164 17.27 -13.57 7.86
CA VAL A 164 15.89 -13.75 7.41
C VAL A 164 14.97 -13.95 8.62
N ASP A 165 13.67 -13.68 8.48
CA ASP A 165 12.70 -14.02 9.52
C ASP A 165 12.45 -15.54 9.60
N LEU A 166 11.87 -16.00 10.71
CA LEU A 166 11.60 -17.42 10.94
C LEU A 166 10.59 -18.03 9.95
N LEU A 167 9.60 -17.28 9.46
CA LEU A 167 8.59 -17.86 8.57
C LEU A 167 9.20 -18.12 7.18
N LYS A 168 10.02 -17.18 6.71
CA LYS A 168 10.78 -17.28 5.46
C LYS A 168 11.87 -18.34 5.56
N ALA A 169 12.59 -18.42 6.67
CA ALA A 169 13.53 -19.52 6.91
C ALA A 169 12.84 -20.89 6.85
N ARG A 170 11.67 -21.03 7.50
CA ARG A 170 10.86 -22.25 7.46
C ARG A 170 10.39 -22.56 6.04
N GLU A 171 9.98 -21.56 5.27
CA GLU A 171 9.55 -21.73 3.89
C GLU A 171 10.68 -22.25 2.99
N LEU A 172 11.90 -21.71 3.13
CA LEU A 172 13.08 -22.18 2.40
C LEU A 172 13.41 -23.64 2.68
N VAL A 173 13.29 -24.06 3.95
CA VAL A 173 13.48 -25.45 4.37
C VAL A 173 12.39 -26.35 3.79
N LEU A 174 11.12 -25.93 3.85
CA LEU A 174 9.99 -26.70 3.30
C LEU A 174 10.07 -26.86 1.77
N LYS A 175 10.62 -25.87 1.07
CA LYS A 175 10.89 -25.92 -0.38
C LYS A 175 12.13 -26.75 -0.73
N GLY A 176 12.92 -27.16 0.26
CA GLY A 176 14.17 -27.90 0.06
C GLY A 176 15.32 -27.08 -0.52
N GLU A 177 15.22 -25.74 -0.48
CA GLU A 177 16.27 -24.83 -0.97
C GLU A 177 17.44 -24.71 0.01
N VAL A 178 17.18 -25.04 1.28
CA VAL A 178 18.09 -24.91 2.42
C VAL A 178 17.87 -26.11 3.34
N ASP A 179 18.94 -26.70 3.87
CA ASP A 179 18.80 -27.74 4.89
C ASP A 179 18.47 -27.10 6.24
N SER A 180 17.67 -27.78 7.05
CA SER A 180 17.44 -27.40 8.45
C SER A 180 18.73 -27.11 9.24
N SER A 181 19.84 -27.79 8.93
CA SER A 181 21.14 -27.56 9.58
C SER A 181 21.79 -26.21 9.23
N ASP A 182 21.39 -25.60 8.12
CA ASP A 182 21.93 -24.33 7.63
C ASP A 182 21.21 -23.12 8.23
N VAL A 183 20.18 -23.35 9.06
CA VAL A 183 19.37 -22.32 9.71
C VAL A 183 19.84 -22.12 11.15
N VAL A 184 20.47 -20.98 11.43
CA VAL A 184 20.89 -20.61 12.78
C VAL A 184 19.93 -19.59 13.35
N ILE A 185 19.11 -19.98 14.32
CA ILE A 185 18.20 -19.04 15.01
C ILE A 185 19.02 -18.10 15.89
N THR A 186 18.81 -16.80 15.73
CA THR A 186 19.46 -15.76 16.52
C THR A 186 18.56 -15.29 17.66
N ASP A 187 19.14 -14.62 18.66
CA ASP A 187 18.39 -13.97 19.75
C ASP A 187 17.73 -12.65 19.31
N ASN A 188 18.06 -12.15 18.12
CA ASN A 188 17.46 -10.93 17.60
C ASN A 188 15.98 -11.14 17.28
N ARG A 189 15.16 -10.19 17.71
CA ARG A 189 13.71 -10.22 17.51
C ARG A 189 13.25 -9.05 16.66
N ASN A 190 12.20 -9.28 15.90
CA ASN A 190 11.48 -8.27 15.14
C ASN A 190 9.98 -8.56 15.19
N PHE A 191 9.19 -7.75 14.52
CA PHE A 191 7.75 -7.90 14.43
C PHE A 191 7.32 -7.85 12.97
N TYR A 192 6.41 -8.76 12.61
CA TYR A 192 5.55 -8.56 11.45
C TYR A 192 4.59 -7.42 11.74
N VAL A 193 4.43 -6.55 10.76
CA VAL A 193 3.65 -5.35 10.90
C VAL A 193 2.68 -5.16 9.73
N ILE A 194 1.52 -4.60 10.06
CA ILE A 194 0.72 -3.87 9.08
C ILE A 194 1.19 -2.43 9.12
N SER A 195 1.67 -1.91 7.99
CA SER A 195 2.17 -0.55 7.87
C SER A 195 1.22 0.32 7.07
N ALA A 196 1.05 1.57 7.49
CA ALA A 196 0.30 2.58 6.76
C ALA A 196 0.94 3.97 6.90
N LEU A 197 0.56 4.92 6.05
CA LEU A 197 1.00 6.32 6.20
C LEU A 197 0.47 6.88 7.52
N LYS A 198 1.36 7.46 8.34
CA LYS A 198 1.07 7.85 9.73
C LYS A 198 -0.14 8.76 9.89
N ASP A 199 -0.35 9.67 8.95
CA ASP A 199 -1.43 10.66 8.98
C ASP A 199 -2.63 10.24 8.11
N SER A 200 -2.74 8.97 7.74
CA SER A 200 -3.87 8.45 6.95
C SER A 200 -5.10 8.15 7.81
N GLU A 201 -6.27 8.27 7.20
CA GLU A 201 -7.55 7.88 7.80
C GLU A 201 -7.55 6.40 8.24
N PHE A 202 -6.85 5.54 7.49
CA PHE A 202 -6.67 4.14 7.84
C PHE A 202 -6.04 3.97 9.23
N VAL A 203 -4.99 4.73 9.56
CA VAL A 203 -4.29 4.61 10.86
C VAL A 203 -5.22 4.93 12.02
N GLU A 204 -6.02 5.99 11.90
CA GLU A 204 -6.98 6.38 12.94
C GLU A 204 -8.04 5.28 13.13
N GLN A 205 -8.66 4.84 12.03
CA GLN A 205 -9.73 3.83 12.06
C GLN A 205 -9.22 2.47 12.54
N PHE A 206 -8.06 2.03 12.05
CA PHE A 206 -7.47 0.73 12.38
C PHE A 206 -6.94 0.72 13.82
N SER A 207 -6.40 1.82 14.33
CA SER A 207 -5.98 1.94 15.73
C SER A 207 -7.16 1.75 16.70
N ASN A 208 -8.31 2.37 16.42
CA ASN A 208 -9.51 2.20 17.24
C ASN A 208 -10.02 0.75 17.18
N TYR A 209 -10.05 0.17 15.98
CA TYR A 209 -10.40 -1.23 15.79
C TYR A 209 -9.50 -2.19 16.58
N MET A 210 -8.17 -2.01 16.50
CA MET A 210 -7.21 -2.85 17.23
C MET A 210 -7.39 -2.73 18.75
N LYS A 211 -7.66 -1.53 19.27
CA LYS A 211 -7.93 -1.33 20.71
C LYS A 211 -9.15 -2.13 21.17
N ASP A 212 -10.23 -2.15 20.39
CA ASP A 212 -11.44 -2.89 20.73
C ASP A 212 -11.22 -4.40 20.61
N MET A 213 -10.48 -4.83 19.57
CA MET A 213 -10.15 -6.24 19.35
C MET A 213 -9.29 -6.80 20.49
N LEU A 214 -8.27 -6.07 20.94
CA LEU A 214 -7.42 -6.45 22.06
C LEU A 214 -8.21 -6.57 23.37
N LYS A 215 -9.13 -5.62 23.64
CA LYS A 215 -9.99 -5.68 24.83
C LYS A 215 -10.92 -6.89 24.86
N SER A 216 -11.38 -7.32 23.68
CA SER A 216 -12.32 -8.45 23.56
C SER A 216 -11.64 -9.84 23.61
N GLY A 217 -10.31 -9.92 23.57
CA GLY A 217 -9.58 -11.19 23.44
C GLY A 217 -9.69 -11.86 22.06
N THR A 218 -10.37 -11.22 21.10
CA THR A 218 -10.54 -11.75 19.73
C THR A 218 -9.21 -11.81 18.97
N PHE A 219 -8.27 -10.94 19.29
CA PHE A 219 -6.95 -10.95 18.66
C PHE A 219 -6.15 -12.21 19.03
N ASP A 220 -6.18 -12.61 20.31
CA ASP A 220 -5.47 -13.81 20.78
C ASP A 220 -6.04 -15.10 20.18
N SER A 221 -7.37 -15.16 20.00
CA SER A 221 -8.00 -16.31 19.33
C SER A 221 -7.61 -16.41 17.85
N LEU A 222 -7.43 -15.26 17.18
CA LEU A 222 -6.91 -15.19 15.82
C LEU A 222 -5.46 -15.67 15.72
N ILE A 223 -4.59 -15.23 16.63
CA ILE A 223 -3.20 -15.70 16.69
C ILE A 223 -3.18 -17.23 16.89
N ARG A 224 -3.92 -17.76 17.86
CA ARG A 224 -3.97 -19.20 18.13
C ARG A 224 -4.46 -20.01 16.93
N LYS A 225 -5.42 -19.48 16.16
CA LYS A 225 -5.96 -20.13 14.96
C LYS A 225 -4.90 -20.36 13.88
N TYR A 226 -3.98 -19.42 13.68
CA TYR A 226 -3.03 -19.44 12.57
C TYR A 226 -1.60 -19.82 12.96
N ILE A 227 -1.16 -19.42 14.15
CA ILE A 227 0.21 -19.62 14.63
C ILE A 227 0.28 -20.76 15.66
N GLY A 228 -0.82 -21.04 16.36
CA GLY A 228 -0.87 -21.98 17.49
C GLY A 228 -0.60 -21.30 18.83
N ASP A 229 -0.49 -22.08 19.91
CA ASP A 229 -0.05 -21.57 21.20
C ASP A 229 1.45 -21.23 21.10
N MET A 230 1.78 -19.93 21.13
CA MET A 230 3.15 -19.48 21.38
C MET A 230 3.45 -19.66 22.88
N SER A 231 3.76 -20.89 23.30
CA SER A 231 4.29 -21.19 24.63
C SER A 231 5.81 -21.12 24.65
#